data_AF-A0A839JPM0-F1
#
_entry.id   AF-A0A839JPM0-F1
#
_cell.length_a   1.000
_cell.length_b   1.000
_cell.length_c   1.000
_cell.angle_alpha   90.00
_cell.angle_beta   90.00
_cell.angle_gamma   90.00
#
_symmetry.space_group_name_H-M   'P 1'
#
loop_
_entity.id
_entity.type
_entity.pdbx_description
1 polymer ?
#
loop_
_entity_poly.entity_id
_entity_poly.type
_entity_poly.pdbx_seq_one_letter_code
_entity_poly.pdbx_strand_id
1 'polypeptide(L)'
;MNKITQERQQHSHNAAMRSINYFMDEAYADDLEKRTEALNRISRVRDYIDIFAGDVMSPEAAHAGILYEIKKEENSNIENAVTSATALMEYYTYPNTHEDAASYTAALLNDMEYMDNYATYCRNSDTYMSHRANNNDNEVWCKTSAPIDIKEMGRLSDEVNIESIIIKSCIVLDKLVEPAREVEESGDLSRLDDKVLKNITEAEIFYGPLCEVFGFDGLAMDLRSQSHVLRLLKNGKLEDVAKVREYCNSMREIGPQAVLSNIVEGNFAVFNAVKDVDCIHDYDSEIPYSSIQLGEFVTDFGNFWSGKEGDHMLTAGNWRLKSVGSLANKIQNSEKRGFPMDVMGFTFILKDEEELADVFACVIEKVILSENLECVPAPSKENWVFVQGDDNFRRLIRKRFSYDFIQKNIQVMEKDVHYRVAKLTCILLDEEKNRQMPVEMQFLTKEDRKNARTGTAAHIIYKAQSEGIFYSADDRERASKILTKMYNRKTHMYDSVSTLEANTESLIRGTGDMDRVYMFSCPK
;
A
#
# COMPACT_ATOMS: atom_id res chain seq x y z
N MET A 1 1.51 -7.75 26.25
CA MET A 1 1.61 -6.29 26.50
C MET A 1 1.77 -6.05 28.00
N ASN A 2 2.70 -5.19 28.41
CA ASN A 2 2.93 -4.93 29.84
C ASN A 2 1.88 -3.94 30.39
N LYS A 3 1.49 -4.06 31.66
CA LYS A 3 0.39 -3.27 32.27
C LYS A 3 0.61 -1.75 32.15
N ILE A 4 1.86 -1.31 32.27
CA ILE A 4 2.27 0.10 32.13
C ILE A 4 2.00 0.63 30.71
N THR A 5 2.19 -0.21 29.68
CA THR A 5 1.91 0.15 28.29
C THR A 5 0.40 0.33 28.09
N GLN A 6 -0.44 -0.53 28.67
CA GLN A 6 -1.90 -0.42 28.55
C GLN A 6 -2.45 0.84 29.24
N GLU A 7 -1.95 1.18 30.43
CA GLU A 7 -2.36 2.39 31.15
C GLU A 7 -1.95 3.66 30.38
N ARG A 8 -0.72 3.71 29.84
CA ARG A 8 -0.25 4.81 28.97
C ARG A 8 -1.14 5.00 27.75
N GLN A 9 -1.49 3.91 27.07
CA GLN A 9 -2.35 3.93 25.89
C GLN A 9 -3.74 4.49 26.20
N GLN A 10 -4.35 4.05 27.31
CA GLN A 10 -5.66 4.54 27.71
C GLN A 10 -5.63 6.04 28.06
N HIS A 11 -4.58 6.52 28.73
CA HIS A 11 -4.44 7.94 29.04
C HIS A 11 -4.28 8.80 27.78
N SER A 12 -3.39 8.41 26.86
CA SER A 12 -3.20 9.10 25.57
C SER A 12 -4.50 9.13 24.75
N HIS A 13 -5.26 8.04 24.76
CA HIS A 13 -6.54 7.96 24.07
C HIS A 13 -7.57 8.93 24.65
N ASN A 14 -7.73 8.91 25.98
CA ASN A 14 -8.65 9.81 26.67
C ASN A 14 -8.29 11.29 26.45
N ALA A 15 -6.98 11.60 26.44
CA ALA A 15 -6.48 12.94 26.15
C ALA A 15 -6.86 13.38 24.74
N ALA A 16 -6.63 12.52 23.73
CA ALA A 16 -6.94 12.82 22.34
C ALA A 16 -8.45 13.06 22.14
N MET A 17 -9.29 12.15 22.64
CA MET A 17 -10.75 12.26 22.54
C MET A 17 -11.29 13.52 23.23
N ARG A 18 -10.73 13.89 24.39
CA ARG A 18 -11.12 15.12 25.06
C ARG A 18 -10.77 16.36 24.24
N SER A 19 -9.55 16.43 23.72
CA SER A 19 -9.07 17.52 22.87
C SER A 19 -9.95 17.71 21.63
N ILE A 20 -10.32 16.61 20.95
CA ILE A 20 -11.20 16.63 19.79
C ILE A 20 -12.59 17.12 20.16
N ASN A 21 -13.20 16.56 21.21
CA ASN A 21 -14.55 16.95 21.62
C ASN A 21 -14.61 18.45 21.96
N TYR A 22 -13.62 18.95 22.71
CA TYR A 22 -13.48 20.38 22.97
C TYR A 22 -13.41 21.19 21.67
N PHE A 23 -12.53 20.82 20.74
CA PHE A 23 -12.40 21.52 19.47
C PHE A 23 -13.71 21.50 18.66
N MET A 24 -14.39 20.35 18.59
CA MET A 24 -15.65 20.21 17.85
C MET A 24 -16.78 21.03 18.48
N ASP A 25 -16.83 21.10 19.81
CA ASP A 25 -17.83 21.87 20.55
C ASP A 25 -17.62 23.38 20.42
N GLU A 26 -16.38 23.85 20.29
CA GLU A 26 -16.07 25.28 20.21
C GLU A 26 -15.99 25.78 18.76
N ALA A 27 -15.25 25.09 17.87
CA ALA A 27 -15.03 25.55 16.50
C ALA A 27 -16.21 25.24 15.58
N TYR A 28 -16.95 24.15 15.81
CA TYR A 28 -18.05 23.68 14.97
C TYR A 28 -19.40 23.63 15.70
N ALA A 29 -19.56 24.40 16.78
CA ALA A 29 -20.80 24.47 17.57
C ALA A 29 -22.05 24.68 16.71
N ASP A 30 -21.95 25.61 15.76
CA ASP A 30 -23.05 26.08 14.93
C ASP A 30 -23.12 25.40 13.54
N ASP A 31 -22.20 24.47 13.24
CA ASP A 31 -22.09 23.78 11.95
C ASP A 31 -22.08 22.26 12.16
N LEU A 32 -23.28 21.72 12.36
CA LEU A 32 -23.49 20.28 12.63
C LEU A 32 -23.03 19.39 11.47
N GLU A 33 -23.15 19.87 10.22
CA GLU A 33 -22.72 19.13 9.04
C GLU A 33 -21.19 19.01 9.03
N LYS A 34 -20.48 20.13 9.19
CA LYS A 34 -19.01 20.13 9.26
C LYS A 34 -18.50 19.32 10.44
N ARG A 35 -19.16 19.40 11.60
CA ARG A 35 -18.85 18.59 12.78
C ARG A 35 -18.99 17.10 12.48
N THR A 36 -20.10 16.69 11.90
CA THR A 36 -20.39 15.28 11.59
C THR A 36 -19.38 14.74 10.60
N GLU A 37 -19.09 15.47 9.52
CA GLU A 37 -18.10 15.05 8.53
C GLU A 37 -16.69 14.98 9.12
N ALA A 38 -16.31 15.92 10.00
CA ALA A 38 -15.02 15.86 10.67
C ALA A 38 -14.88 14.61 11.58
N LEU A 39 -15.93 14.28 12.36
CA LEU A 39 -15.95 13.08 13.21
C LEU A 39 -15.95 11.77 12.40
N ASN A 40 -16.69 11.73 11.29
CA ASN A 40 -16.69 10.58 10.38
C ASN A 40 -15.30 10.38 9.77
N ARG A 41 -14.67 11.46 9.27
CA ARG A 41 -13.31 11.41 8.74
C ARG A 41 -12.29 10.95 9.78
N ILE A 42 -12.37 11.45 11.02
CA ILE A 42 -11.52 10.98 12.13
C ILE A 42 -11.59 9.47 12.28
N SER A 43 -12.82 8.95 12.30
CA SER A 43 -13.07 7.53 12.51
C SER A 43 -12.54 6.71 11.33
N ARG A 44 -12.84 7.11 10.08
CA ARG A 44 -12.34 6.44 8.86
C ARG A 44 -10.80 6.45 8.80
N VAL A 45 -10.16 7.58 9.09
CA VAL A 45 -8.69 7.69 9.11
C VAL A 45 -8.08 6.78 10.17
N ARG A 46 -8.69 6.70 11.37
CA ARG A 46 -8.25 5.76 12.41
C ARG A 46 -8.33 4.31 11.93
N ASP A 47 -9.43 3.95 11.26
CA ASP A 47 -9.61 2.60 10.73
C ASP A 47 -8.58 2.29 9.64
N TYR A 48 -8.27 3.25 8.74
CA TYR A 48 -7.19 3.07 7.75
C TYR A 48 -5.82 2.87 8.42
N ILE A 49 -5.52 3.63 9.47
CA ILE A 49 -4.25 3.46 10.21
C ILE A 49 -4.19 2.05 10.82
N ASP A 50 -5.26 1.57 11.43
CA ASP A 50 -5.30 0.22 12.01
C ASP A 50 -5.16 -0.88 10.94
N ILE A 51 -5.87 -0.74 9.82
CA ILE A 51 -5.84 -1.67 8.68
C ILE A 51 -4.43 -1.84 8.11
N PHE A 52 -3.71 -0.74 7.90
CA PHE A 52 -2.43 -0.76 7.18
C PHE A 52 -1.19 -0.74 8.06
N ALA A 53 -1.30 -0.28 9.31
CA ALA A 53 -0.16 -0.08 10.18
C ALA A 53 -0.47 -0.32 11.67
N GLY A 54 -1.66 -0.81 12.04
CA GLY A 54 -2.08 -0.95 13.43
C GLY A 54 -1.17 -1.83 14.28
N ASP A 55 -0.54 -2.83 13.68
CA ASP A 55 0.36 -3.76 14.39
C ASP A 55 1.75 -3.17 14.67
N VAL A 56 2.09 -2.05 14.04
CA VAL A 56 3.41 -1.38 14.13
C VAL A 56 3.31 0.07 14.58
N MET A 57 2.11 0.63 14.66
CA MET A 57 1.88 2.00 15.11
C MET A 57 1.76 2.08 16.62
N SER A 58 2.48 3.03 17.22
CA SER A 58 2.21 3.40 18.61
C SER A 58 0.83 4.08 18.71
N PRO A 59 0.10 3.94 19.82
CA PRO A 59 -1.17 4.65 19.98
C PRO A 59 -1.02 6.16 19.95
N GLU A 60 0.08 6.72 20.44
CA GLU A 60 0.42 8.14 20.30
C GLU A 60 0.51 8.58 18.83
N ALA A 61 1.09 7.75 17.95
CA ALA A 61 1.11 8.03 16.52
C ALA A 61 -0.29 7.93 15.90
N ALA A 62 -1.06 6.89 16.24
CA ALA A 62 -2.44 6.77 15.77
C ALA A 62 -3.30 7.98 16.21
N HIS A 63 -3.13 8.47 17.44
CA HIS A 63 -3.81 9.66 17.94
C HIS A 63 -3.36 10.94 17.23
N ALA A 64 -2.10 11.05 16.79
CA ALA A 64 -1.65 12.18 15.99
C ALA A 64 -2.47 12.32 14.69
N GLY A 65 -2.82 11.20 14.05
CA GLY A 65 -3.69 11.20 12.87
C GLY A 65 -5.08 11.77 13.14
N ILE A 66 -5.60 11.55 14.34
CA ILE A 66 -6.88 12.12 14.76
C ILE A 66 -6.73 13.61 15.08
N LEU A 67 -5.72 13.98 15.88
CA LEU A 67 -5.44 15.36 16.28
C LEU A 67 -5.07 16.26 15.10
N TYR A 68 -4.69 15.68 13.95
CA TYR A 68 -4.42 16.45 12.75
C TYR A 68 -5.63 17.25 12.25
N GLU A 69 -6.86 16.79 12.53
CA GLU A 69 -8.08 17.54 12.21
C GLU A 69 -8.17 18.88 12.95
N ILE A 70 -7.57 18.96 14.14
CA ILE A 70 -7.42 20.20 14.91
C ILE A 70 -6.27 21.01 14.31
N LYS A 71 -5.10 20.38 14.15
CA LYS A 71 -3.87 21.03 13.68
C LYS A 71 -4.06 21.79 12.36
N LYS A 72 -4.76 21.20 11.39
CA LYS A 72 -4.97 21.82 10.07
C LYS A 72 -5.81 23.10 10.12
N GLU A 73 -6.61 23.30 11.17
CA GLU A 73 -7.48 24.46 11.33
C GLU A 73 -6.75 25.66 11.95
N GLU A 74 -5.51 25.49 12.43
CA GLU A 74 -4.68 26.60 12.93
C GLU A 74 -4.46 27.70 11.89
N ASN A 75 -4.49 27.33 10.61
CA ASN A 75 -4.26 28.24 9.50
C ASN A 75 -5.57 28.73 8.85
N SER A 76 -6.76 28.40 9.37
CA SER A 76 -8.03 28.76 8.74
C SER A 76 -8.52 30.17 9.13
N ASN A 77 -8.55 30.49 10.43
CA ASN A 77 -8.81 31.84 10.94
C ASN A 77 -8.29 32.00 12.38
N ILE A 78 -8.30 33.22 12.93
CA ILE A 78 -7.75 33.52 14.26
C ILE A 78 -8.51 32.79 15.39
N GLU A 79 -9.84 32.71 15.30
CA GLU A 79 -10.66 32.03 16.33
C GLU A 79 -10.33 30.54 16.36
N ASN A 80 -10.34 29.89 15.19
CA ASN A 80 -9.95 28.49 15.04
C ASN A 80 -8.50 28.25 15.45
N ALA A 81 -7.58 29.20 15.22
CA ALA A 81 -6.20 29.09 15.68
C ALA A 81 -6.08 29.06 17.21
N VAL A 82 -6.83 29.92 17.90
CA VAL A 82 -6.87 29.94 19.38
C VAL A 82 -7.54 28.67 19.93
N THR A 83 -8.66 28.26 19.34
CA THR A 83 -9.36 27.03 19.73
C THR A 83 -8.50 25.78 19.50
N SER A 84 -7.80 25.72 18.36
CA SER A 84 -6.87 24.63 18.04
C SER A 84 -5.72 24.56 19.04
N ALA A 85 -5.09 25.71 19.33
CA ALA A 85 -4.00 25.78 20.30
C ALA A 85 -4.48 25.35 21.71
N THR A 86 -5.67 25.78 22.12
CA THR A 86 -6.25 25.39 23.41
C THR A 86 -6.52 23.89 23.47
N ALA A 87 -7.13 23.33 22.42
CA ALA A 87 -7.40 21.91 22.32
C ALA A 87 -6.11 21.06 22.35
N LEU A 88 -5.08 21.46 21.60
CA LEU A 88 -3.79 20.76 21.58
C LEU A 88 -3.06 20.88 22.93
N MET A 89 -3.15 22.03 23.60
CA MET A 89 -2.62 22.17 24.97
C MET A 89 -3.33 21.26 25.96
N GLU A 90 -4.65 21.04 25.82
CA GLU A 90 -5.35 20.06 26.65
C GLU A 90 -4.76 18.65 26.48
N TYR A 91 -4.34 18.29 25.26
CA TYR A 91 -3.67 17.00 25.00
C TYR A 91 -2.28 16.95 25.67
N TYR A 92 -1.45 17.97 25.42
CA TYR A 92 -0.06 18.01 25.91
C TYR A 92 0.04 18.06 27.43
N THR A 93 -0.95 18.66 28.10
CA THR A 93 -0.98 18.82 29.57
C THR A 93 -1.92 17.85 30.27
N TYR A 94 -2.51 16.90 29.55
CA TYR A 94 -3.46 15.96 30.13
C TYR A 94 -2.80 15.17 31.27
N PRO A 95 -3.49 14.96 32.42
CA PRO A 95 -2.91 14.25 33.55
C PRO A 95 -2.41 12.86 33.15
N ASN A 96 -1.14 12.58 33.49
CA ASN A 96 -0.45 11.33 33.16
C ASN A 96 -0.07 11.14 31.68
N THR A 97 -0.23 12.16 30.82
CA THR A 97 0.51 12.20 29.55
C THR A 97 1.98 12.45 29.86
N HIS A 98 2.85 11.54 29.43
CA HIS A 98 4.29 11.69 29.61
C HIS A 98 4.84 12.75 28.62
N GLU A 99 5.88 13.47 29.03
CA GLU A 99 6.52 14.54 28.24
C GLU A 99 7.06 14.03 26.88
N ASP A 100 7.53 12.77 26.85
CA ASP A 100 7.95 12.10 25.61
C ASP A 100 6.79 11.89 24.64
N ALA A 101 5.59 11.54 25.13
CA ALA A 101 4.38 11.38 24.33
C ALA A 101 3.92 12.71 23.73
N ALA A 102 3.86 13.77 24.54
CA ALA A 102 3.49 15.11 24.07
C ALA A 102 4.46 15.59 22.97
N SER A 103 5.77 15.50 23.23
CA SER A 103 6.80 15.92 22.28
C SER A 103 6.78 15.09 21.00
N TYR A 104 6.58 13.78 21.10
CA TYR A 104 6.48 12.88 19.95
C TYR A 104 5.24 13.19 19.11
N THR A 105 4.05 13.29 19.71
CA THR A 105 2.83 13.64 18.99
C THR A 105 2.91 15.03 18.35
N ALA A 106 3.49 16.02 19.04
CA ALA A 106 3.75 17.34 18.47
C ALA A 106 4.69 17.24 17.25
N ALA A 107 5.77 16.47 17.34
CA ALA A 107 6.67 16.23 16.21
C ALA A 107 5.92 15.63 15.01
N LEU A 108 5.05 14.63 15.24
CA LEU A 108 4.26 14.03 14.17
C LEU A 108 3.28 15.03 13.53
N LEU A 109 2.56 15.81 14.32
CA LEU A 109 1.63 16.83 13.83
C LEU A 109 2.32 17.88 12.94
N ASN A 110 3.52 18.32 13.34
CA ASN A 110 4.29 19.30 12.58
C ASN A 110 4.94 18.71 11.33
N ASP A 111 5.36 17.44 11.38
CA ASP A 111 5.77 16.71 10.18
C ASP A 111 4.64 16.65 9.15
N MET A 112 3.41 16.40 9.60
CA MET A 112 2.23 16.33 8.75
C MET A 112 1.91 17.67 8.06
N GLU A 113 2.04 18.79 8.77
CA GLU A 113 1.92 20.14 8.19
C GLU A 113 3.06 20.44 7.20
N TYR A 114 4.30 20.09 7.57
CA TYR A 114 5.47 20.22 6.68
C TYR A 114 5.27 19.42 5.38
N MET A 115 4.73 18.21 5.49
CA MET A 115 4.42 17.36 4.36
C MET A 115 3.32 17.92 3.45
N ASP A 116 2.28 18.58 3.98
CA ASP A 116 1.27 19.24 3.14
C ASP A 116 1.88 20.36 2.28
N ASN A 117 2.79 21.14 2.86
CA ASN A 117 3.54 22.16 2.15
C ASN A 117 4.48 21.54 1.10
N TYR A 118 5.17 20.47 1.46
CA TYR A 118 6.11 19.81 0.55
C TYR A 118 5.41 19.07 -0.61
N ALA A 119 4.29 18.39 -0.35
CA ALA A 119 3.45 17.80 -1.38
C ALA A 119 2.92 18.86 -2.36
N THR A 120 2.51 20.02 -1.85
CA THR A 120 2.13 21.18 -2.66
C THR A 120 3.28 21.68 -3.53
N TYR A 121 4.48 21.78 -2.96
CA TYR A 121 5.69 22.12 -3.71
C TYR A 121 5.98 21.11 -4.83
N CYS A 122 5.95 19.79 -4.53
CA CYS A 122 6.17 18.74 -5.53
C CYS A 122 5.16 18.84 -6.69
N ARG A 123 3.87 19.04 -6.38
CA ARG A 123 2.80 19.22 -7.35
C ARG A 123 2.93 20.50 -8.18
N ASN A 124 3.63 21.52 -7.68
CA ASN A 124 3.83 22.78 -8.40
C ASN A 124 5.22 22.88 -9.07
N SER A 125 6.04 21.83 -8.99
CA SER A 125 7.37 21.79 -9.61
C SER A 125 7.30 21.95 -11.13
N ASP A 126 8.32 22.55 -11.75
CA ASP A 126 8.38 22.78 -13.21
C ASP A 126 8.23 21.47 -14.00
N THR A 127 8.78 20.37 -13.49
CA THR A 127 8.63 19.03 -14.07
C THR A 127 7.16 18.62 -14.15
N TYR A 128 6.39 18.83 -13.08
CA TYR A 128 4.97 18.50 -13.08
C TYR A 128 4.14 19.53 -13.86
N MET A 129 4.42 20.81 -13.70
CA MET A 129 3.70 21.90 -14.38
C MET A 129 3.88 21.83 -15.90
N SER A 130 5.05 21.42 -16.40
CA SER A 130 5.27 21.19 -17.83
C SER A 130 4.53 19.94 -18.35
N HIS A 131 4.47 18.86 -17.58
CA HIS A 131 3.61 17.71 -17.92
C HIS A 131 2.12 18.07 -17.92
N ARG A 132 1.67 18.93 -16.99
CA ARG A 132 0.28 19.39 -16.94
C ARG A 132 -0.04 20.37 -18.09
N ALA A 133 0.83 21.33 -18.38
CA ALA A 133 0.61 22.34 -19.40
C ALA A 133 0.54 21.78 -20.83
N ASN A 134 1.17 20.62 -21.07
CA ASN A 134 1.12 19.93 -22.36
C ASN A 134 -0.16 19.09 -22.58
N ASN A 135 -1.00 18.95 -21.56
CA ASN A 135 -2.23 18.16 -21.63
C ASN A 135 -3.45 19.10 -21.50
N ASN A 136 -4.49 18.89 -22.31
CA ASN A 136 -5.79 19.52 -22.05
C ASN A 136 -6.42 18.90 -20.77
N ASP A 137 -7.39 19.59 -20.14
CA ASP A 137 -7.99 19.13 -18.88
C ASP A 137 -8.52 17.68 -18.94
N ASN A 138 -9.06 17.24 -20.08
CA ASN A 138 -9.51 15.86 -20.27
C ASN A 138 -8.35 14.85 -20.31
N GLU A 139 -7.20 15.19 -20.89
CA GLU A 139 -6.02 14.33 -20.91
C GLU A 139 -5.38 14.16 -19.53
N VAL A 140 -5.49 15.16 -18.66
CA VAL A 140 -4.92 15.09 -17.30
C VAL A 140 -5.62 14.01 -16.46
N TRP A 141 -6.91 13.76 -16.68
CA TRP A 141 -7.64 12.67 -16.02
C TRP A 141 -7.31 11.28 -16.56
N CYS A 142 -6.80 11.20 -17.80
CA CYS A 142 -6.48 9.93 -18.46
C CYS A 142 -5.06 9.40 -18.17
N LYS A 143 -4.14 10.23 -17.68
CA LYS A 143 -2.72 9.86 -17.49
C LYS A 143 -2.35 9.82 -16.01
N THR A 144 -1.69 8.74 -15.61
CA THR A 144 -1.04 8.63 -14.28
C THR A 144 0.21 9.51 -14.24
N SER A 145 0.48 10.11 -13.09
CA SER A 145 1.63 10.99 -12.91
C SER A 145 2.88 10.22 -12.46
N ALA A 146 4.05 10.68 -12.90
CA ALA A 146 5.35 10.13 -12.52
C ALA A 146 5.66 10.37 -11.03
N PRO A 147 6.30 9.42 -10.33
CA PRO A 147 6.75 9.63 -8.95
C PRO A 147 7.82 10.73 -8.85
N ILE A 148 7.95 11.36 -7.68
CA ILE A 148 9.07 12.26 -7.37
C ILE A 148 10.42 11.50 -7.46
N ASP A 149 11.53 12.23 -7.57
CA ASP A 149 12.86 11.61 -7.65
C ASP A 149 13.22 10.88 -6.34
N ILE A 150 13.95 9.77 -6.44
CA ILE A 150 14.36 8.97 -5.28
C ILE A 150 15.22 9.79 -4.30
N LYS A 151 16.02 10.76 -4.79
CA LYS A 151 16.81 11.66 -3.93
C LYS A 151 15.90 12.57 -3.10
N GLU A 152 14.83 13.10 -3.70
CA GLU A 152 13.84 13.91 -2.99
C GLU A 152 13.08 13.08 -1.95
N MET A 153 12.70 11.84 -2.28
CA MET A 153 12.13 10.91 -1.29
C MET A 153 13.09 10.66 -0.12
N GLY A 154 14.38 10.46 -0.42
CA GLY A 154 15.42 10.26 0.58
C GLY A 154 15.61 11.47 1.49
N ARG A 155 15.63 12.68 0.92
CA ARG A 155 15.75 13.94 1.68
C ARG A 155 14.57 14.13 2.62
N LEU A 156 13.36 13.98 2.12
CA LEU A 156 12.16 14.05 2.95
C LEU A 156 12.19 13.00 4.08
N SER A 157 12.54 11.75 3.74
CA SER A 157 12.67 10.69 4.73
C SER A 157 13.66 11.05 5.84
N ASP A 158 14.76 11.73 5.53
CA ASP A 158 15.72 12.15 6.56
C ASP A 158 15.19 13.27 7.45
N GLU A 159 14.15 13.99 7.03
CA GLU A 159 13.60 15.13 7.75
C GLU A 159 12.36 14.80 8.58
N VAL A 160 11.56 13.80 8.21
CA VAL A 160 10.27 13.48 8.89
C VAL A 160 10.21 12.06 9.44
N ASN A 161 9.32 11.84 10.40
CA ASN A 161 8.97 10.51 10.89
C ASN A 161 8.23 9.69 9.83
N ILE A 162 8.50 8.38 9.79
CA ILE A 162 7.80 7.46 8.87
C ILE A 162 6.32 7.34 9.25
N GLU A 163 6.00 7.49 10.53
CA GLU A 163 4.66 7.46 11.06
C GLU A 163 3.80 8.58 10.49
N SER A 164 4.35 9.81 10.43
CA SER A 164 3.68 10.95 9.79
C SER A 164 3.39 10.69 8.31
N ILE A 165 4.30 10.01 7.61
CA ILE A 165 4.09 9.63 6.20
C ILE A 165 2.91 8.67 6.07
N ILE A 166 2.86 7.63 6.91
CA ILE A 166 1.79 6.63 6.90
C ILE A 166 0.43 7.29 7.22
N ILE A 167 0.39 8.10 8.28
CA ILE A 167 -0.83 8.79 8.71
C ILE A 167 -1.34 9.72 7.59
N LYS A 168 -0.47 10.52 6.98
CA LYS A 168 -0.86 11.39 5.86
C LYS A 168 -1.32 10.60 4.66
N SER A 169 -0.70 9.47 4.36
CA SER A 169 -1.15 8.56 3.31
C SER A 169 -2.56 8.03 3.58
N CYS A 170 -2.91 7.70 4.84
CA CYS A 170 -4.29 7.33 5.22
C CYS A 170 -5.28 8.51 5.06
N ILE A 171 -4.88 9.72 5.44
CA ILE A 171 -5.70 10.94 5.23
C ILE A 171 -5.93 11.21 3.74
N VAL A 172 -4.92 10.99 2.90
CA VAL A 172 -5.06 11.13 1.45
C VAL A 172 -5.92 10.01 0.88
N LEU A 173 -5.81 8.79 1.39
CA LEU A 173 -6.68 7.69 1.00
C LEU A 173 -8.16 8.01 1.26
N ASP A 174 -8.50 8.55 2.44
CA ASP A 174 -9.86 9.02 2.75
C ASP A 174 -10.38 10.01 1.69
N LYS A 175 -9.55 10.99 1.34
CA LYS A 175 -9.84 11.99 0.30
C LYS A 175 -9.97 11.42 -1.12
N LEU A 176 -9.64 10.15 -1.34
CA LEU A 176 -9.86 9.44 -2.60
C LEU A 176 -11.05 8.49 -2.52
N VAL A 177 -11.21 7.77 -1.40
CA VAL A 177 -12.29 6.80 -1.19
C VAL A 177 -13.63 7.50 -1.18
N GLU A 178 -13.78 8.58 -0.42
CA GLU A 178 -15.08 9.23 -0.22
C GLU A 178 -15.64 9.80 -1.54
N PRO A 179 -14.89 10.59 -2.35
CA PRO A 179 -15.41 11.05 -3.64
C PRO A 179 -15.72 9.91 -4.61
N ALA A 180 -14.99 8.79 -4.55
CA ALA A 180 -15.27 7.64 -5.42
C ALA A 180 -16.60 6.99 -5.04
N ARG A 181 -16.81 6.77 -3.73
CA ARG A 181 -18.02 6.21 -3.16
C ARG A 181 -19.25 7.05 -3.49
N GLU A 182 -19.17 8.35 -3.25
CA GLU A 182 -20.26 9.29 -3.53
C GLU A 182 -20.67 9.31 -5.01
N VAL A 183 -19.69 9.20 -5.92
CA VAL A 183 -19.96 9.14 -7.37
C VAL A 183 -20.54 7.78 -7.77
N GLU A 184 -20.07 6.68 -7.16
CA GLU A 184 -20.63 5.36 -7.41
C GLU A 184 -22.10 5.25 -6.96
N GLU A 185 -22.45 5.89 -5.84
CA GLU A 185 -23.83 5.93 -5.32
C GLU A 185 -24.74 6.90 -6.09
N SER A 186 -24.27 8.12 -6.38
CA SER A 186 -25.12 9.18 -6.94
C SER A 186 -25.04 9.32 -8.48
N GLY A 187 -23.96 8.85 -9.09
CA GLY A 187 -23.63 9.13 -10.49
C GLY A 187 -23.20 10.58 -10.78
N ASP A 188 -23.08 11.44 -9.75
CA ASP A 188 -22.77 12.86 -9.92
C ASP A 188 -21.27 13.13 -10.13
N LEU A 189 -20.84 13.18 -11.39
CA LEU A 189 -19.46 13.48 -11.79
C LEU A 189 -18.98 14.90 -11.43
N SER A 190 -19.87 15.81 -11.00
CA SER A 190 -19.47 17.16 -10.58
C SER A 190 -18.66 17.15 -9.27
N ARG A 191 -18.79 16.09 -8.46
CA ARG A 191 -17.99 15.84 -7.26
C ARG A 191 -16.51 15.59 -7.57
N LEU A 192 -16.19 15.20 -8.80
CA LEU A 192 -14.81 14.98 -9.26
C LEU A 192 -14.21 16.29 -9.78
N ASP A 193 -13.84 17.15 -8.84
CA ASP A 193 -13.33 18.50 -9.10
C ASP A 193 -11.79 18.57 -9.11
N ASP A 194 -11.26 19.79 -9.22
CA ASP A 194 -9.82 20.07 -9.16
C ASP A 194 -9.17 19.70 -7.82
N LYS A 195 -9.93 19.68 -6.72
CA LYS A 195 -9.44 19.29 -5.40
C LYS A 195 -9.22 17.78 -5.36
N VAL A 196 -10.16 17.00 -5.89
CA VAL A 196 -9.99 15.55 -6.07
C VAL A 196 -8.80 15.25 -6.96
N LEU A 197 -8.64 15.98 -8.08
CA LEU A 197 -7.49 15.81 -8.96
C LEU A 197 -6.15 16.08 -8.25
N LYS A 198 -6.06 17.11 -7.41
CA LYS A 198 -4.86 17.38 -6.59
C LYS A 198 -4.55 16.22 -5.65
N ASN A 199 -5.56 15.64 -4.99
CA ASN A 199 -5.38 14.48 -4.12
C ASN A 199 -4.90 13.26 -4.91
N ILE A 200 -5.46 13.01 -6.09
CA ILE A 200 -5.02 11.93 -7.00
C ILE A 200 -3.55 12.12 -7.35
N THR A 201 -3.16 13.33 -7.76
CA THR A 201 -1.78 13.65 -8.08
C THR A 201 -0.85 13.39 -6.89
N GLU A 202 -1.19 13.90 -5.70
CA GLU A 202 -0.38 13.70 -4.49
C GLU A 202 -0.25 12.22 -4.12
N ALA A 203 -1.31 11.43 -4.28
CA ALA A 203 -1.26 9.99 -4.08
C ALA A 203 -0.33 9.29 -5.09
N GLU A 204 -0.36 9.69 -6.37
CA GLU A 204 0.42 9.06 -7.43
C GLU A 204 1.91 9.44 -7.39
N ILE A 205 2.21 10.72 -7.18
CA ILE A 205 3.59 11.23 -7.29
C ILE A 205 4.36 11.14 -5.97
N PHE A 206 3.65 11.20 -4.84
CA PHE A 206 4.25 11.45 -3.54
C PHE A 206 3.96 10.33 -2.53
N TYR A 207 2.72 10.23 -2.04
CA TYR A 207 2.37 9.33 -0.93
C TYR A 207 2.45 7.85 -1.30
N GLY A 208 1.89 7.45 -2.45
CA GLY A 208 1.91 6.06 -2.90
C GLY A 208 3.33 5.53 -3.18
N PRO A 209 4.22 6.30 -3.84
CA PRO A 209 5.63 5.92 -3.99
C PRO A 209 6.39 5.83 -2.66
N LEU A 210 6.21 6.79 -1.74
CA LEU A 210 6.84 6.74 -0.42
C LEU A 210 6.42 5.46 0.34
N CYS A 211 5.12 5.17 0.41
CA CYS A 211 4.62 3.96 1.06
C CYS A 211 5.22 2.67 0.47
N GLU A 212 5.39 2.58 -0.85
CA GLU A 212 6.04 1.41 -1.50
C GLU A 212 7.51 1.26 -1.06
N VAL A 213 8.27 2.36 -1.03
CA VAL A 213 9.68 2.34 -0.63
C VAL A 213 9.85 1.97 0.84
N PHE A 214 8.95 2.47 1.70
CA PHE A 214 8.94 2.11 3.12
C PHE A 214 8.44 0.68 3.38
N GLY A 215 7.88 0.00 2.38
CA GLY A 215 7.38 -1.37 2.51
C GLY A 215 5.96 -1.49 3.06
N PHE A 216 5.18 -0.41 3.06
CA PHE A 216 3.74 -0.39 3.30
C PHE A 216 3.00 -0.60 1.97
N ASP A 217 3.25 -1.75 1.35
CA ASP A 217 2.76 -2.10 0.01
C ASP A 217 1.24 -2.01 -0.08
N GLY A 218 0.56 -2.38 1.01
CA GLY A 218 -0.88 -2.35 1.07
C GLY A 218 -1.45 -0.95 0.87
N LEU A 219 -1.02 0.00 1.69
CA LEU A 219 -1.44 1.40 1.59
C LEU A 219 -1.03 2.03 0.25
N ALA A 220 0.18 1.72 -0.24
CA ALA A 220 0.66 2.18 -1.54
C ALA A 220 -0.22 1.69 -2.70
N MET A 221 -0.68 0.43 -2.63
CA MET A 221 -1.53 -0.18 -3.63
C MET A 221 -2.95 0.35 -3.57
N ASP A 222 -3.48 0.63 -2.38
CA ASP A 222 -4.83 1.16 -2.25
C ASP A 222 -4.93 2.60 -2.75
N LEU A 223 -3.97 3.45 -2.37
CA LEU A 223 -3.84 4.81 -2.91
C LEU A 223 -3.92 4.81 -4.45
N ARG A 224 -3.14 3.94 -5.11
CA ARG A 224 -3.17 3.81 -6.58
C ARG A 224 -4.48 3.25 -7.09
N SER A 225 -5.06 2.28 -6.41
CA SER A 225 -6.35 1.71 -6.78
C SER A 225 -7.43 2.79 -6.80
N GLN A 226 -7.54 3.59 -5.73
CA GLN A 226 -8.54 4.65 -5.65
C GLN A 226 -8.26 5.76 -6.66
N SER A 227 -7.00 6.13 -6.90
CA SER A 227 -6.63 7.05 -7.99
C SER A 227 -7.12 6.54 -9.35
N HIS A 228 -6.93 5.26 -9.67
CA HIS A 228 -7.43 4.67 -10.91
C HIS A 228 -8.95 4.63 -10.98
N VAL A 229 -9.64 4.29 -9.89
CA VAL A 229 -11.11 4.32 -9.83
C VAL A 229 -11.62 5.72 -10.17
N LEU A 230 -11.17 6.76 -9.46
CA LEU A 230 -11.63 8.13 -9.69
C LEU A 230 -11.40 8.61 -11.13
N ARG A 231 -10.23 8.28 -11.71
CA ARG A 231 -9.92 8.59 -13.11
C ARG A 231 -10.87 7.89 -14.08
N LEU A 232 -11.15 6.61 -13.85
CA LEU A 232 -12.09 5.84 -14.66
C LEU A 232 -13.51 6.39 -14.54
N LEU A 233 -13.95 6.72 -13.33
CA LEU A 233 -15.26 7.33 -13.07
C LEU A 233 -15.39 8.66 -13.83
N LYS A 234 -14.39 9.55 -13.74
CA LYS A 234 -14.37 10.83 -14.50
C LYS A 234 -14.49 10.60 -16.01
N ASN A 235 -13.89 9.53 -16.52
CA ASN A 235 -13.93 9.14 -17.92
C ASN A 235 -15.19 8.35 -18.33
N GLY A 236 -16.25 8.37 -17.51
CA GLY A 236 -17.54 7.77 -17.82
C GLY A 236 -17.56 6.24 -17.73
N LYS A 237 -16.66 5.63 -16.94
CA LYS A 237 -16.49 4.18 -16.81
C LYS A 237 -17.16 3.60 -15.55
N LEU A 238 -18.23 4.24 -15.08
CA LEU A 238 -18.96 3.83 -13.87
C LEU A 238 -19.38 2.35 -13.89
N GLU A 239 -20.06 1.91 -14.96
CA GLU A 239 -20.50 0.51 -15.08
C GLU A 239 -19.34 -0.50 -15.13
N ASP A 240 -18.22 -0.11 -15.75
CA ASP A 240 -17.04 -0.98 -15.86
C ASP A 240 -16.38 -1.16 -14.49
N VAL A 241 -16.28 -0.08 -13.70
CA VAL A 241 -15.79 -0.13 -12.31
C VAL A 241 -16.70 -1.00 -11.45
N ALA A 242 -18.01 -0.83 -11.54
CA ALA A 242 -18.98 -1.62 -10.77
C ALA A 242 -18.88 -3.14 -11.07
N LYS A 243 -18.81 -3.52 -12.36
CA LYS A 243 -18.62 -4.92 -12.77
C LYS A 243 -17.31 -5.51 -12.25
N VAL A 244 -16.22 -4.75 -12.33
CA VAL A 244 -14.91 -5.20 -11.81
C VAL A 244 -14.94 -5.30 -10.28
N ARG A 245 -15.65 -4.41 -9.59
CA ARG A 245 -15.82 -4.46 -8.13
C ARG A 245 -16.58 -5.72 -7.70
N GLU A 246 -17.70 -6.03 -8.34
CA GLU A 246 -18.45 -7.27 -8.11
C GLU A 246 -17.58 -8.51 -8.34
N TYR A 247 -16.84 -8.53 -9.45
CA TYR A 247 -15.89 -9.60 -9.74
C TYR A 247 -14.81 -9.73 -8.64
N CYS A 248 -14.16 -8.64 -8.26
CA CYS A 248 -13.17 -8.63 -7.18
C CYS A 248 -13.75 -9.11 -5.85
N ASN A 249 -14.97 -8.72 -5.48
CA ASN A 249 -15.63 -9.18 -4.26
C ASN A 249 -15.87 -10.70 -4.30
N SER A 250 -16.32 -11.20 -5.45
CA SER A 250 -16.49 -12.64 -5.67
C SER A 250 -15.16 -13.41 -5.55
N MET A 251 -14.06 -12.83 -6.04
CA MET A 251 -12.73 -13.42 -5.91
C MET A 251 -12.21 -13.41 -4.46
N ARG A 252 -12.55 -12.38 -3.65
CA ARG A 252 -12.20 -12.35 -2.22
C ARG A 252 -12.78 -13.54 -1.46
N GLU A 253 -14.01 -13.95 -1.79
CA GLU A 253 -14.65 -15.11 -1.15
C GLU A 253 -13.93 -16.43 -1.42
N ILE A 254 -13.26 -16.56 -2.58
CA ILE A 254 -12.47 -17.76 -2.92
C ILE A 254 -11.16 -17.76 -2.12
N GLY A 255 -10.48 -16.62 -2.10
CA GLY A 255 -9.27 -16.42 -1.30
C GLY A 255 -8.05 -17.24 -1.76
N PRO A 256 -6.88 -17.00 -1.16
CA PRO A 256 -5.64 -17.72 -1.48
C PRO A 256 -5.64 -19.18 -1.02
N GLN A 257 -6.38 -19.51 0.04
CA GLN A 257 -6.43 -20.87 0.62
C GLN A 257 -6.96 -21.88 -0.40
N ALA A 258 -7.97 -21.52 -1.19
CA ALA A 258 -8.55 -22.40 -2.22
C ALA A 258 -7.54 -22.75 -3.32
N VAL A 259 -6.60 -21.85 -3.63
CA VAL A 259 -5.51 -22.16 -4.58
C VAL A 259 -4.49 -23.09 -3.93
N LEU A 260 -4.04 -22.78 -2.71
CA LEU A 260 -3.01 -23.55 -2.02
C LEU A 260 -3.45 -24.98 -1.69
N SER A 261 -4.73 -25.22 -1.41
CA SER A 261 -5.27 -26.56 -1.13
C SER A 261 -5.20 -27.51 -2.33
N ASN A 262 -5.12 -26.98 -3.56
CA ASN A 262 -4.92 -27.78 -4.77
C ASN A 262 -3.43 -28.10 -5.03
N ILE A 263 -2.52 -27.42 -4.33
CA ILE A 263 -1.07 -27.59 -4.49
C ILE A 263 -0.50 -28.43 -3.35
N VAL A 264 -1.04 -28.26 -2.14
CA VAL A 264 -0.55 -28.86 -0.90
C VAL A 264 -1.72 -29.40 -0.08
N GLU A 265 -1.64 -30.66 0.33
CA GLU A 265 -2.71 -31.40 1.05
C GLU A 265 -2.86 -30.93 2.52
N GLY A 266 -3.37 -29.71 2.72
CA GLY A 266 -3.64 -29.14 4.04
C GLY A 266 -2.40 -28.68 4.83
N ASN A 267 -1.19 -28.93 4.32
CA ASN A 267 0.06 -28.50 4.96
C ASN A 267 0.45 -27.07 4.55
N PHE A 268 -0.42 -26.11 4.82
CA PHE A 268 -0.16 -24.70 4.56
C PHE A 268 -0.81 -23.79 5.61
N ALA A 269 -0.27 -22.58 5.74
CA ALA A 269 -0.85 -21.50 6.53
C ALA A 269 -0.87 -20.22 5.70
N VAL A 270 -1.93 -19.43 5.85
CA VAL A 270 -2.11 -18.13 5.21
C VAL A 270 -2.31 -17.07 6.28
N PHE A 271 -1.63 -15.95 6.12
CA PHE A 271 -1.69 -14.79 7.00
C PHE A 271 -2.06 -13.56 6.16
N ASN A 272 -2.88 -12.67 6.71
CA ASN A 272 -3.21 -11.39 6.09
C ASN A 272 -2.21 -10.35 6.60
N ALA A 273 -1.59 -9.58 5.69
CA ALA A 273 -0.70 -8.48 6.06
C ALA A 273 -1.46 -7.15 6.25
N VAL A 274 -2.73 -7.13 5.87
CA VAL A 274 -3.66 -6.01 6.01
C VAL A 274 -4.88 -6.56 6.73
N LYS A 275 -5.36 -5.87 7.76
CA LYS A 275 -6.51 -6.36 8.54
C LYS A 275 -7.78 -6.33 7.69
N ASP A 276 -8.63 -7.33 7.88
CA ASP A 276 -9.95 -7.37 7.25
C ASP A 276 -10.87 -6.31 7.86
N VAL A 277 -11.77 -5.82 7.00
CA VAL A 277 -12.47 -4.53 7.15
C VAL A 277 -13.71 -4.61 8.04
N ASP A 278 -13.75 -5.52 9.01
CA ASP A 278 -14.86 -5.58 9.97
C ASP A 278 -15.08 -4.22 10.69
N CYS A 279 -14.09 -3.31 10.65
CA CYS A 279 -14.10 -1.99 11.26
C CYS A 279 -14.73 -0.83 10.47
N ILE A 280 -14.98 -0.91 9.15
CA ILE A 280 -15.51 0.23 8.35
C ILE A 280 -17.03 0.08 8.04
N HIS A 281 -17.69 -0.90 8.64
CA HIS A 281 -19.11 -1.21 8.36
C HIS A 281 -20.13 -0.20 8.90
N ASP A 282 -19.74 0.75 9.76
CA ASP A 282 -20.68 1.62 10.52
C ASP A 282 -20.96 3.00 9.89
N TYR A 283 -20.49 3.30 8.67
CA TYR A 283 -20.69 4.62 8.04
C TYR A 283 -21.85 4.65 7.04
N ASP A 284 -23.10 4.39 7.46
CA ASP A 284 -24.40 4.65 6.76
C ASP A 284 -24.46 4.48 5.22
N SER A 285 -23.56 3.70 4.61
CA SER A 285 -23.36 3.64 3.16
C SER A 285 -23.69 2.27 2.62
N GLU A 286 -24.32 2.26 1.45
CA GLU A 286 -24.70 1.04 0.74
C GLU A 286 -23.47 0.33 0.12
N ILE A 287 -22.35 1.06 -0.06
CA ILE A 287 -21.11 0.53 -0.63
C ILE A 287 -20.02 0.51 0.44
N PRO A 288 -19.83 -0.63 1.15
CA PRO A 288 -18.79 -0.74 2.15
C PRO A 288 -17.41 -0.62 1.49
N TYR A 289 -16.53 0.15 2.12
CA TYR A 289 -15.13 0.20 1.70
C TYR A 289 -14.50 -1.18 1.89
N SER A 290 -13.76 -1.63 0.87
CA SER A 290 -13.10 -2.93 0.88
C SER A 290 -11.62 -2.76 0.52
N SER A 291 -10.78 -2.78 1.54
CA SER A 291 -9.33 -2.60 1.44
C SER A 291 -8.72 -3.61 0.47
N ILE A 292 -7.53 -3.30 -0.02
CA ILE A 292 -6.72 -4.24 -0.78
C ILE A 292 -6.40 -5.50 0.06
N GLN A 293 -6.12 -6.61 -0.62
CA GLN A 293 -5.94 -7.92 0.02
C GLN A 293 -4.57 -8.48 -0.35
N LEU A 294 -3.72 -8.65 0.65
CA LEU A 294 -2.42 -9.30 0.52
C LEU A 294 -1.99 -9.91 1.84
N GLY A 295 -0.99 -10.77 1.75
CA GLY A 295 -0.34 -11.28 2.94
C GLY A 295 0.76 -12.26 2.66
N GLU A 296 0.95 -13.16 3.60
CA GLU A 296 2.01 -14.15 3.60
C GLU A 296 1.41 -15.55 3.61
N PHE A 297 2.16 -16.51 3.10
CA PHE A 297 1.81 -17.91 3.22
C PHE A 297 3.06 -18.74 3.49
N VAL A 298 2.84 -19.89 4.11
CA VAL A 298 3.85 -20.93 4.29
C VAL A 298 3.24 -22.25 3.80
N THR A 299 4.02 -23.04 3.07
CA THR A 299 3.62 -24.34 2.54
C THR A 299 4.70 -25.37 2.84
N ASP A 300 4.27 -26.60 3.11
CA ASP A 300 5.14 -27.76 3.28
C ASP A 300 4.86 -28.79 2.19
N PHE A 301 5.80 -28.93 1.25
CA PHE A 301 5.71 -29.90 0.17
C PHE A 301 6.16 -31.31 0.58
N GLY A 302 6.48 -31.54 1.86
CA GLY A 302 6.96 -32.82 2.38
C GLY A 302 8.31 -33.22 1.80
N ASN A 303 8.54 -34.53 1.72
CA ASN A 303 9.80 -35.14 1.27
C ASN A 303 9.89 -35.36 -0.25
N PHE A 304 9.16 -34.54 -1.04
CA PHE A 304 8.95 -34.71 -2.48
C PHE A 304 10.25 -35.00 -3.27
N TRP A 305 11.36 -34.34 -2.91
CA TRP A 305 12.66 -34.53 -3.57
C TRP A 305 13.67 -35.37 -2.79
N SER A 306 13.66 -35.30 -1.47
CA SER A 306 14.68 -35.97 -0.64
C SER A 306 14.40 -37.47 -0.51
N GLY A 307 13.13 -37.89 -0.59
CA GLY A 307 12.67 -39.25 -0.30
C GLY A 307 13.00 -39.71 1.13
N LYS A 308 13.52 -38.82 1.98
CA LYS A 308 13.93 -39.11 3.35
C LYS A 308 12.84 -38.64 4.30
N GLU A 309 12.39 -39.56 5.13
CA GLU A 309 11.44 -39.27 6.20
C GLU A 309 12.02 -38.20 7.14
N GLY A 310 11.28 -37.11 7.36
CA GLY A 310 11.71 -35.96 8.18
C GLY A 310 12.44 -34.83 7.45
N ASP A 311 12.68 -34.93 6.14
CA ASP A 311 13.24 -33.84 5.33
C ASP A 311 12.10 -33.15 4.56
N HIS A 312 11.69 -31.98 5.05
CA HIS A 312 10.51 -31.24 4.59
C HIS A 312 10.91 -30.02 3.76
N MET A 313 10.33 -29.88 2.57
CA MET A 313 10.50 -28.69 1.73
C MET A 313 9.51 -27.60 2.16
N LEU A 314 9.92 -26.84 3.19
CA LEU A 314 9.18 -25.69 3.70
C LEU A 314 9.49 -24.44 2.87
N THR A 315 8.44 -23.83 2.32
CA THR A 315 8.58 -22.60 1.53
C THR A 315 7.64 -21.52 2.05
N ALA A 316 8.08 -20.27 2.00
CA ALA A 316 7.26 -19.12 2.33
C ALA A 316 7.13 -18.18 1.13
N GLY A 317 6.08 -17.38 1.12
CA GLY A 317 5.85 -16.44 0.05
C GLY A 317 4.83 -15.37 0.42
N ASN A 318 4.57 -14.50 -0.54
CA ASN A 318 3.51 -13.49 -0.44
C ASN A 318 2.37 -13.84 -1.39
N TRP A 319 1.14 -13.58 -0.97
CA TRP A 319 -0.03 -13.63 -1.83
C TRP A 319 -0.66 -12.24 -1.95
N ARG A 320 -1.37 -11.98 -3.05
CA ARG A 320 -2.07 -10.72 -3.30
C ARG A 320 -3.27 -10.97 -4.21
N LEU A 321 -4.43 -10.42 -3.83
CA LEU A 321 -5.54 -10.24 -4.75
C LEU A 321 -5.48 -8.86 -5.42
N LYS A 322 -5.79 -8.80 -6.71
CA LYS A 322 -5.77 -7.55 -7.47
C LYS A 322 -6.93 -6.64 -7.06
N SER A 323 -6.60 -5.38 -6.82
CA SER A 323 -7.55 -4.33 -6.42
C SER A 323 -8.42 -3.89 -7.60
N VAL A 324 -9.64 -3.40 -7.32
CA VAL A 324 -10.62 -2.92 -8.31
C VAL A 324 -10.00 -1.95 -9.32
N GLY A 325 -9.37 -0.86 -8.86
CA GLY A 325 -8.81 0.16 -9.75
C GLY A 325 -7.69 -0.37 -10.63
N SER A 326 -6.78 -1.17 -10.07
CA SER A 326 -5.69 -1.80 -10.84
C SER A 326 -6.20 -2.79 -11.89
N LEU A 327 -7.23 -3.58 -11.57
CA LEU A 327 -7.80 -4.56 -12.51
C LEU A 327 -8.58 -3.83 -13.61
N ALA A 328 -9.45 -2.89 -13.25
CA ALA A 328 -10.22 -2.10 -14.20
C ALA A 328 -9.31 -1.31 -15.15
N ASN A 329 -8.30 -0.62 -14.61
CA ASN A 329 -7.32 0.11 -15.42
C ASN A 329 -6.55 -0.81 -16.38
N LYS A 330 -6.21 -2.04 -15.95
CA LYS A 330 -5.53 -3.01 -16.81
C LYS A 330 -6.44 -3.55 -17.93
N ILE A 331 -7.72 -3.78 -17.64
CA ILE A 331 -8.72 -4.22 -18.64
C ILE A 331 -8.96 -3.11 -19.67
N GLN A 332 -9.05 -1.85 -19.25
CA GLN A 332 -9.29 -0.72 -20.16
C GLN A 332 -8.08 -0.40 -21.04
N ASN A 333 -6.87 -0.58 -20.53
CA ASN A 333 -5.63 -0.26 -21.26
C ASN A 333 -4.97 -1.45 -21.95
N SER A 334 -5.50 -2.67 -21.83
CA SER A 334 -4.91 -3.83 -22.50
C SER A 334 -5.19 -3.80 -24.01
N GLU A 335 -4.18 -3.44 -24.81
CA GLU A 335 -4.21 -3.59 -26.27
C GLU A 335 -4.34 -5.07 -26.70
N LYS A 336 -3.88 -5.99 -25.85
CA LYS A 336 -3.98 -7.44 -26.06
C LYS A 336 -5.33 -7.94 -25.55
N ARG A 337 -6.07 -8.62 -26.43
CA ARG A 337 -7.37 -9.26 -26.14
C ARG A 337 -7.19 -10.37 -25.10
N GLY A 338 -7.43 -10.10 -23.82
CA GLY A 338 -7.49 -11.15 -22.81
C GLY A 338 -7.59 -10.62 -21.39
N PHE A 339 -8.28 -11.39 -20.53
CA PHE A 339 -8.42 -11.05 -19.12
C PHE A 339 -7.09 -11.25 -18.38
N PRO A 340 -6.70 -10.37 -17.43
CA PRO A 340 -5.43 -10.53 -16.72
C PRO A 340 -5.36 -11.81 -15.90
N MET A 341 -4.25 -12.56 -16.00
CA MET A 341 -4.04 -13.78 -15.20
C MET A 341 -3.56 -13.50 -13.78
N ASP A 342 -3.07 -12.30 -13.51
CA ASP A 342 -2.54 -11.89 -12.21
C ASP A 342 -3.62 -11.34 -11.28
N VAL A 343 -4.82 -11.93 -11.28
CA VAL A 343 -5.91 -11.56 -10.35
C VAL A 343 -5.55 -12.06 -8.95
N MET A 344 -5.30 -13.36 -8.79
CA MET A 344 -4.67 -13.92 -7.61
C MET A 344 -3.18 -14.16 -7.88
N GLY A 345 -2.34 -13.36 -7.25
CA GLY A 345 -0.88 -13.46 -7.37
C GLY A 345 -0.27 -14.19 -6.20
N PHE A 346 0.58 -15.18 -6.47
CA PHE A 346 1.47 -15.79 -5.48
C PHE A 346 2.92 -15.49 -5.86
N THR A 347 3.75 -15.22 -4.86
CA THR A 347 5.20 -15.08 -5.02
C THR A 347 5.88 -15.98 -3.99
N PHE A 348 6.40 -17.12 -4.44
CA PHE A 348 7.25 -18.00 -3.64
C PHE A 348 8.63 -17.36 -3.50
N ILE A 349 9.13 -17.26 -2.27
CA ILE A 349 10.43 -16.65 -1.94
C ILE A 349 11.37 -17.73 -1.40
N LEU A 350 12.30 -18.17 -2.25
CA LEU A 350 13.16 -19.32 -2.01
C LEU A 350 14.56 -18.88 -1.60
N LYS A 351 15.32 -19.78 -0.96
CA LYS A 351 16.66 -19.48 -0.46
C LYS A 351 17.65 -19.23 -1.60
N ASP A 352 17.67 -20.12 -2.58
CA ASP A 352 18.61 -20.12 -3.70
C ASP A 352 17.98 -20.71 -4.97
N GLU A 353 18.73 -20.68 -6.08
CA GLU A 353 18.23 -21.07 -7.40
C GLU A 353 17.93 -22.56 -7.52
N GLU A 354 18.65 -23.42 -6.78
CA GLU A 354 18.41 -24.86 -6.76
C GLU A 354 17.07 -25.14 -6.08
N GLU A 355 16.84 -24.62 -4.88
CA GLU A 355 15.55 -24.76 -4.20
C GLU A 355 14.40 -24.17 -5.05
N LEU A 356 14.64 -23.05 -5.73
CA LEU A 356 13.68 -22.46 -6.66
C LEU A 356 13.29 -23.42 -7.79
N ALA A 357 14.26 -24.02 -8.46
CA ALA A 357 13.99 -24.97 -9.55
C ALA A 357 13.18 -26.19 -9.06
N ASP A 358 13.44 -26.64 -7.83
CA ASP A 358 12.86 -27.84 -7.23
C ASP A 358 11.41 -27.62 -6.83
N VAL A 359 11.17 -26.50 -6.15
CA VAL A 359 9.82 -26.08 -5.77
C VAL A 359 9.00 -25.75 -7.02
N PHE A 360 9.59 -25.07 -8.01
CA PHE A 360 8.90 -24.71 -9.24
C PHE A 360 8.42 -25.95 -10.02
N ALA A 361 9.29 -26.97 -10.15
CA ALA A 361 8.91 -28.23 -10.78
C ALA A 361 7.83 -28.99 -9.98
N CYS A 362 7.95 -29.03 -8.65
CA CYS A 362 6.95 -29.64 -7.77
C CYS A 362 5.57 -28.97 -7.92
N VAL A 363 5.51 -27.63 -7.89
CA VAL A 363 4.25 -26.91 -8.07
C VAL A 363 3.65 -27.14 -9.45
N ILE A 364 4.47 -27.14 -10.51
CA ILE A 364 4.00 -27.45 -11.87
C ILE A 364 3.34 -28.84 -11.92
N GLU A 365 3.95 -29.86 -11.31
CA GLU A 365 3.38 -31.20 -11.26
C GLU A 365 2.04 -31.21 -10.51
N LYS A 366 1.97 -30.56 -9.35
CA LYS A 366 0.73 -30.45 -8.57
C LYS A 366 -0.38 -29.71 -9.32
N VAL A 367 -0.05 -28.63 -10.02
CA VAL A 367 -1.01 -27.88 -10.85
C VAL A 367 -1.55 -28.74 -11.99
N ILE A 368 -0.70 -29.54 -12.65
CA ILE A 368 -1.13 -30.44 -13.74
C ILE A 368 -2.04 -31.57 -13.23
N LEU A 369 -1.77 -32.09 -12.02
CA LEU A 369 -2.53 -33.18 -11.42
C LEU A 369 -3.84 -32.73 -10.77
N SER A 370 -4.01 -31.43 -10.53
CA SER A 370 -5.20 -30.88 -9.90
C SER A 370 -6.38 -30.85 -10.87
N GLU A 371 -7.53 -31.41 -10.46
CA GLU A 371 -8.77 -31.38 -11.24
C GLU A 371 -9.38 -29.97 -11.30
N ASN A 372 -9.08 -29.10 -10.34
CA ASN A 372 -9.67 -27.76 -10.24
C ASN A 372 -8.78 -26.65 -10.83
N LEU A 373 -7.61 -26.96 -11.38
CA LEU A 373 -6.67 -25.98 -11.91
C LEU A 373 -6.44 -26.20 -13.40
N GLU A 374 -6.86 -25.25 -14.22
CA GLU A 374 -6.66 -25.29 -15.67
C GLU A 374 -5.43 -24.46 -16.07
N CYS A 375 -4.45 -25.08 -16.73
CA CYS A 375 -3.26 -24.39 -17.21
C CYS A 375 -3.59 -23.49 -18.41
N VAL A 376 -3.47 -22.17 -18.25
CA VAL A 376 -3.85 -21.20 -19.29
C VAL A 376 -2.75 -20.16 -19.47
N PRO A 377 -2.29 -19.87 -20.71
CA PRO A 377 -1.29 -18.84 -20.94
C PRO A 377 -1.81 -17.43 -20.64
N ALA A 378 -0.96 -16.60 -20.04
CA ALA A 378 -1.24 -15.18 -19.93
C ALA A 378 -1.44 -14.55 -21.33
N PRO A 379 -2.29 -13.52 -21.50
CA PRO A 379 -2.60 -12.92 -22.82
C PRO A 379 -1.40 -12.42 -23.63
N SER A 380 -0.25 -12.22 -22.97
CA SER A 380 0.98 -11.75 -23.60
C SER A 380 1.99 -12.85 -23.91
N LYS A 381 1.65 -14.11 -23.62
CA LYS A 381 2.52 -15.28 -23.66
C LYS A 381 1.93 -16.36 -24.55
N GLU A 382 2.80 -17.16 -25.13
CA GLU A 382 2.40 -18.30 -25.96
C GLU A 382 2.10 -19.52 -25.09
N ASN A 383 2.85 -19.67 -24.01
CA ASN A 383 2.75 -20.81 -23.09
C ASN A 383 2.41 -20.35 -21.67
N TRP A 384 1.83 -21.26 -20.89
CA TRP A 384 1.37 -21.02 -19.51
C TRP A 384 2.51 -21.02 -18.48
N VAL A 385 3.70 -21.50 -18.85
CA VAL A 385 4.92 -21.32 -18.07
C VAL A 385 5.83 -20.32 -18.77
N PHE A 386 6.40 -19.37 -18.01
CA PHE A 386 7.34 -18.38 -18.51
C PHE A 386 8.60 -18.32 -17.64
N VAL A 387 9.78 -18.35 -18.27
CA VAL A 387 11.08 -18.31 -17.59
C VAL A 387 11.95 -17.19 -18.18
N GLN A 388 12.54 -16.39 -17.30
CA GLN A 388 13.43 -15.29 -17.64
C GLN A 388 14.59 -15.23 -16.64
N GLY A 389 15.80 -14.93 -17.09
CA GLY A 389 17.00 -14.82 -16.25
C GLY A 389 18.26 -14.93 -17.08
N ASP A 390 19.40 -15.23 -16.49
CA ASP A 390 20.64 -15.54 -17.22
C ASP A 390 20.73 -17.01 -17.67
N ASP A 391 21.76 -17.32 -18.44
CA ASP A 391 22.03 -18.68 -18.97
C ASP A 391 22.09 -19.76 -17.89
N ASN A 392 22.68 -19.47 -16.73
CA ASN A 392 22.82 -20.46 -15.66
C ASN A 392 21.46 -20.79 -15.07
N PHE A 393 20.68 -19.76 -14.75
CA PHE A 393 19.32 -19.90 -14.24
C PHE A 393 18.42 -20.66 -15.22
N ARG A 394 18.43 -20.27 -16.51
CA ARG A 394 17.64 -20.94 -17.56
C ARG A 394 18.01 -22.42 -17.69
N ARG A 395 19.30 -22.74 -17.67
CA ARG A 395 19.80 -24.12 -17.75
C ARG A 395 19.40 -24.93 -16.53
N LEU A 396 19.40 -24.33 -15.35
CA LEU A 396 18.98 -24.99 -14.11
C LEU A 396 17.51 -25.40 -14.17
N ILE A 397 16.62 -24.48 -14.56
CA ILE A 397 15.19 -24.78 -14.73
C ILE A 397 14.98 -25.88 -15.77
N ARG A 398 15.65 -25.80 -16.94
CA ARG A 398 15.53 -26.80 -18.01
C ARG A 398 15.92 -28.22 -17.56
N LYS A 399 16.83 -28.38 -16.60
CA LYS A 399 17.23 -29.72 -16.12
C LYS A 399 16.12 -30.47 -15.37
N ARG A 400 15.10 -29.76 -14.86
CA ARG A 400 14.01 -30.36 -14.09
C ARG A 400 12.83 -30.83 -14.94
N PHE A 401 12.84 -30.57 -16.25
CA PHE A 401 11.76 -30.94 -17.15
C PHE A 401 12.27 -31.73 -18.36
N SER A 402 11.41 -32.57 -18.92
CA SER A 402 11.71 -33.26 -20.17
C SER A 402 11.74 -32.27 -21.34
N TYR A 403 12.49 -32.61 -22.39
CA TYR A 403 12.56 -31.79 -23.60
C TYR A 403 11.17 -31.50 -24.20
N ASP A 404 10.32 -32.53 -24.26
CA ASP A 404 8.96 -32.41 -24.79
C ASP A 404 8.08 -31.48 -23.95
N PHE A 405 8.24 -31.52 -22.62
CA PHE A 405 7.51 -30.61 -21.74
C PHE A 405 7.94 -29.15 -21.95
N ILE A 406 9.25 -28.90 -22.05
CA ILE A 406 9.81 -27.56 -22.28
C ILE A 406 9.25 -26.98 -23.59
N GLN A 407 9.31 -27.74 -24.68
CA GLN A 407 8.87 -27.27 -26.00
C GLN A 407 7.38 -26.93 -26.05
N LYS A 408 6.54 -27.68 -25.33
CA LYS A 408 5.08 -27.51 -25.38
C LYS A 408 4.55 -26.48 -24.39
N ASN A 409 5.17 -26.37 -23.21
CA ASN A 409 4.56 -25.69 -22.06
C ASN A 409 5.38 -24.50 -21.54
N ILE A 410 6.67 -24.39 -21.89
CA ILE A 410 7.56 -23.38 -21.32
C ILE A 410 8.01 -22.39 -22.39
N GLN A 411 7.68 -21.12 -22.18
CA GLN A 411 8.24 -20.00 -22.95
C GLN A 411 9.48 -19.46 -22.21
N VAL A 412 10.66 -19.62 -22.81
CA VAL A 412 11.91 -19.09 -22.26
C VAL A 412 12.31 -17.80 -22.97
N MET A 413 12.58 -16.74 -22.21
CA MET A 413 13.15 -15.51 -22.76
C MET A 413 14.66 -15.65 -22.90
N GLU A 414 15.14 -15.78 -24.15
CA GLU A 414 16.57 -16.01 -24.46
C GLU A 414 17.46 -14.77 -24.28
N LYS A 415 16.86 -13.58 -24.06
CA LYS A 415 17.63 -12.37 -23.78
C LYS A 415 18.13 -12.38 -22.35
N ASP A 416 19.45 -12.25 -22.18
CA ASP A 416 20.05 -12.05 -20.86
C ASP A 416 19.58 -10.76 -20.22
N VAL A 417 19.06 -10.93 -19.01
CA VAL A 417 18.53 -9.88 -18.17
C VAL A 417 18.90 -10.18 -16.73
N HIS A 418 19.27 -9.14 -15.99
CA HIS A 418 19.68 -9.27 -14.58
C HIS A 418 18.54 -9.69 -13.65
N TYR A 419 17.29 -9.58 -14.10
CA TYR A 419 16.12 -9.99 -13.32
C TYR A 419 15.74 -11.44 -13.64
N ARG A 420 15.93 -12.34 -12.67
CA ARG A 420 15.61 -13.77 -12.75
C ARG A 420 14.21 -14.01 -12.19
N VAL A 421 13.36 -14.71 -12.93
CA VAL A 421 12.00 -15.09 -12.50
C VAL A 421 11.50 -16.30 -13.27
N ALA A 422 10.85 -17.21 -12.56
CA ALA A 422 10.03 -18.27 -13.16
C ALA A 422 8.56 -18.01 -12.79
N LYS A 423 7.65 -18.22 -13.75
CA LYS A 423 6.22 -17.97 -13.59
C LYS A 423 5.40 -19.08 -14.20
N LEU A 424 4.23 -19.33 -13.62
CA LEU A 424 3.17 -20.10 -14.25
C LEU A 424 1.82 -19.41 -14.06
N THR A 425 0.89 -19.67 -14.97
CA THR A 425 -0.49 -19.17 -14.89
C THR A 425 -1.50 -20.31 -15.05
N CYS A 426 -2.57 -20.24 -14.26
CA CYS A 426 -3.69 -21.18 -14.31
C CYS A 426 -5.00 -20.48 -13.94
N ILE A 427 -6.12 -21.15 -14.15
CA ILE A 427 -7.45 -20.75 -13.68
C ILE A 427 -7.88 -21.75 -12.62
N LEU A 428 -8.22 -21.26 -11.43
CA LEU A 428 -8.95 -22.04 -10.43
C LEU A 428 -10.43 -22.03 -10.78
N LEU A 429 -10.98 -23.23 -10.95
CA LEU A 429 -12.39 -23.48 -11.21
C LEU A 429 -13.12 -23.69 -9.88
N ASP A 430 -14.08 -22.83 -9.59
CA ASP A 430 -15.04 -23.01 -8.49
C ASP A 430 -16.37 -23.44 -9.11
N GLU A 431 -16.53 -24.76 -9.26
CA GLU A 431 -17.70 -25.35 -9.90
C GLU A 431 -18.99 -25.09 -9.10
N GLU A 432 -18.91 -25.02 -7.76
CA GLU A 432 -20.08 -24.85 -6.90
C GLU A 432 -20.79 -23.52 -7.17
N LYS A 433 -20.02 -22.44 -7.35
CA LYS A 433 -20.56 -21.11 -7.65
C LYS A 433 -20.40 -20.70 -9.11
N ASN A 434 -19.91 -21.59 -9.97
CA ASN A 434 -19.59 -21.34 -11.38
C ASN A 434 -18.70 -20.09 -11.57
N ARG A 435 -17.59 -20.04 -10.84
CA ARG A 435 -16.63 -18.91 -10.86
C ARG A 435 -15.26 -19.37 -11.35
N GLN A 436 -14.53 -18.43 -11.93
CA GLN A 436 -13.18 -18.66 -12.44
C GLN A 436 -12.24 -17.58 -11.89
N MET A 437 -11.21 -18.03 -11.18
CA MET A 437 -10.16 -17.18 -10.61
C MET A 437 -8.86 -17.38 -11.40
N PRO A 438 -8.41 -16.37 -12.17
CA PRO A 438 -7.09 -16.38 -12.75
C PRO A 438 -6.00 -16.26 -11.68
N VAL A 439 -5.01 -17.14 -11.78
CA VAL A 439 -3.89 -17.24 -10.85
C VAL A 439 -2.57 -17.09 -11.60
N GLU A 440 -1.67 -16.27 -11.04
CA GLU A 440 -0.27 -16.20 -11.45
C GLU A 440 0.62 -16.54 -10.25
N MET A 441 1.49 -17.54 -10.40
CA MET A 441 2.50 -17.90 -9.38
C MET A 441 3.88 -17.55 -9.89
N GLN A 442 4.61 -16.74 -9.13
CA GLN A 442 5.99 -16.32 -9.42
C GLN A 442 6.94 -16.95 -8.41
N PHE A 443 8.14 -17.28 -8.86
CA PHE A 443 9.18 -17.91 -8.04
C PHE A 443 10.45 -17.06 -8.15
N LEU A 444 10.96 -16.62 -7.00
CA LEU A 444 12.10 -15.73 -6.87
C LEU A 444 12.97 -16.18 -5.69
N THR A 445 14.26 -15.89 -5.74
CA THR A 445 15.12 -16.05 -4.56
C THR A 445 14.95 -14.87 -3.60
N LYS A 446 15.39 -15.03 -2.35
CA LYS A 446 15.50 -13.92 -1.38
C LYS A 446 16.38 -12.78 -1.90
N GLU A 447 17.44 -13.12 -2.61
CA GLU A 447 18.34 -12.14 -3.23
C GLU A 447 17.63 -11.36 -4.34
N ASP A 448 16.95 -12.06 -5.26
CA ASP A 448 16.19 -11.43 -6.35
C ASP A 448 15.08 -10.52 -5.79
N ARG A 449 14.36 -10.99 -4.76
CA ARG A 449 13.31 -10.21 -4.10
C ARG A 449 13.86 -8.95 -3.45
N LYS A 450 15.01 -9.03 -2.76
CA LYS A 450 15.69 -7.88 -2.18
C LYS A 450 16.13 -6.88 -3.25
N ASN A 451 16.72 -7.39 -4.34
CA ASN A 451 17.19 -6.57 -5.46
C ASN A 451 16.03 -5.85 -6.17
N ALA A 452 14.90 -6.53 -6.36
CA ALA A 452 13.68 -5.98 -6.95
C ALA A 452 12.98 -4.94 -6.05
N ARG A 453 13.25 -4.95 -4.74
CA ARG A 453 12.69 -4.00 -3.78
C ARG A 453 13.56 -2.75 -3.61
N THR A 454 14.84 -2.94 -3.31
CA THR A 454 15.76 -1.86 -2.86
C THR A 454 17.07 -1.83 -3.65
N GLY A 455 17.30 -2.81 -4.52
CA GLY A 455 18.53 -2.92 -5.29
C GLY A 455 18.57 -2.04 -6.54
N THR A 456 19.56 -2.27 -7.40
CA THR A 456 19.69 -1.56 -8.68
C THR A 456 18.59 -1.96 -9.68
N ALA A 457 17.88 -3.05 -9.39
CA ALA A 457 16.71 -3.51 -10.12
C ALA A 457 15.39 -3.16 -9.40
N ALA A 458 15.39 -2.19 -8.47
CA ALA A 458 14.19 -1.81 -7.74
C ALA A 458 13.04 -1.42 -8.69
N HIS A 459 11.84 -1.96 -8.45
CA HIS A 459 10.67 -1.71 -9.29
C HIS A 459 10.36 -0.21 -9.47
N ILE A 460 10.58 0.60 -8.42
CA ILE A 460 10.35 2.04 -8.46
C ILE A 460 11.27 2.76 -9.47
N ILE A 461 12.50 2.27 -9.68
CA ILE A 461 13.45 2.82 -10.67
C ILE A 461 12.92 2.56 -12.09
N TYR A 462 12.43 1.34 -12.35
CA TYR A 462 11.86 0.99 -13.65
C TYR A 462 10.55 1.73 -13.92
N LYS A 463 9.71 1.91 -12.89
CA LYS A 463 8.48 2.69 -13.00
C LYS A 463 8.76 4.17 -13.31
N ALA A 464 9.79 4.74 -12.69
CA ALA A 464 10.23 6.09 -13.01
C ALA A 464 10.72 6.21 -14.46
N GLN A 465 11.40 5.19 -14.99
CA GLN A 465 11.86 5.13 -16.39
C GLN A 465 10.72 5.07 -17.41
N SER A 466 9.66 4.30 -17.15
CA SER A 466 8.49 4.27 -18.05
C SER A 466 7.80 5.63 -18.15
N GLU A 467 8.01 6.49 -17.16
CA GLU A 467 7.47 7.85 -17.07
C GLU A 467 8.50 8.93 -17.46
N GLY A 468 9.64 8.54 -18.06
CA GLY A 468 10.64 9.47 -18.61
C GLY A 468 11.77 9.89 -17.66
N ILE A 469 11.87 9.33 -16.46
CA ILE A 469 12.97 9.58 -15.51
C ILE A 469 14.05 8.49 -15.66
N PHE A 470 15.18 8.85 -16.25
CA PHE A 470 16.25 7.89 -16.54
C PHE A 470 17.38 7.92 -15.51
N TYR A 471 17.69 6.74 -14.95
CA TYR A 471 18.81 6.54 -14.02
C TYR A 471 19.98 5.87 -14.74
N SER A 472 21.15 6.52 -14.71
CA SER A 472 22.42 5.91 -15.11
C SER A 472 22.79 4.73 -14.18
N ALA A 473 23.79 3.93 -14.55
CA ALA A 473 24.25 2.82 -13.69
C ALA A 473 24.69 3.33 -12.29
N ASP A 474 25.46 4.42 -12.26
CA ASP A 474 25.91 5.05 -11.02
C ASP A 474 24.74 5.63 -10.21
N ASP A 475 23.74 6.22 -10.87
CA ASP A 475 22.55 6.74 -10.19
C ASP A 475 21.72 5.61 -9.59
N ARG A 476 21.63 4.44 -10.25
CA ARG A 476 20.94 3.27 -9.71
C ARG A 476 21.62 2.74 -8.45
N GLU A 477 22.95 2.74 -8.40
CA GLU A 477 23.69 2.32 -7.21
C GLU A 477 23.45 3.30 -6.04
N ARG A 478 23.48 4.61 -6.30
CA ARG A 478 23.15 5.63 -5.29
C ARG A 478 21.70 5.52 -4.82
N ALA A 479 20.76 5.38 -5.76
CA ALA A 479 19.34 5.20 -5.47
C ALA A 479 19.13 3.95 -4.61
N SER A 480 19.80 2.83 -4.90
CA SER A 480 19.69 1.60 -4.11
C SER A 480 20.09 1.80 -2.64
N LYS A 481 21.15 2.57 -2.38
CA LYS A 481 21.56 2.91 -1.00
C LYS A 481 20.49 3.74 -0.28
N ILE A 482 19.89 4.72 -0.96
CA ILE A 482 18.79 5.53 -0.42
C ILE A 482 17.56 4.66 -0.13
N LEU A 483 17.13 3.85 -1.09
CA LEU A 483 15.99 2.94 -0.95
C LEU A 483 16.17 1.95 0.20
N THR A 484 17.38 1.40 0.36
CA THR A 484 17.71 0.49 1.47
C THR A 484 17.62 1.21 2.82
N LYS A 485 18.17 2.44 2.92
CA LYS A 485 18.07 3.26 4.12
C LYS A 485 16.60 3.52 4.47
N MET A 486 15.81 3.97 3.51
CA MET A 486 14.38 4.23 3.71
C MET A 486 13.61 2.98 4.12
N TYR A 487 13.79 1.87 3.40
CA TYR A 487 13.10 0.60 3.69
C TYR A 487 13.39 0.11 5.11
N ASN A 488 14.61 0.29 5.61
CA ASN A 488 14.99 -0.14 6.96
C ASN A 488 14.46 0.80 8.06
N ARG A 489 13.93 1.99 7.73
CA ARG A 489 13.39 2.89 8.75
C ARG A 489 12.21 2.30 9.49
N LYS A 490 11.38 1.47 8.85
CA LYS A 490 10.26 0.81 9.55
C LYS A 490 10.70 -0.11 10.68
N THR A 491 11.96 -0.54 10.73
CA THR A 491 12.45 -1.48 11.75
C THR A 491 12.22 -0.96 13.17
N HIS A 492 12.44 0.33 13.43
CA HIS A 492 12.20 0.87 14.78
C HIS A 492 10.73 0.74 15.19
N MET A 493 9.78 0.83 14.24
CA MET A 493 8.35 0.65 14.52
C MET A 493 7.99 -0.76 15.03
N TYR A 494 8.76 -1.78 14.64
CA TYR A 494 8.58 -3.15 15.16
C TYR A 494 9.20 -3.33 16.55
N ASP A 495 10.25 -2.56 16.85
CA ASP A 495 10.97 -2.61 18.13
C ASP A 495 10.34 -1.67 19.19
N SER A 496 9.50 -0.71 18.77
CA SER A 496 9.12 0.50 19.55
C SER A 496 7.76 0.49 20.23
N VAL A 497 7.10 -0.66 20.43
CA VAL A 497 5.88 -0.70 21.29
C VAL A 497 6.17 -0.21 22.73
N SER A 498 7.45 0.01 23.10
CA SER A 498 7.89 0.53 24.40
C SER A 498 8.69 1.85 24.40
N THR A 499 9.18 2.36 23.26
CA THR A 499 10.01 3.59 23.21
C THR A 499 9.60 4.49 22.06
N LEU A 500 9.07 5.69 22.36
CA LEU A 500 8.76 6.68 21.33
C LEU A 500 10.06 7.30 20.81
N GLU A 501 10.38 7.05 19.54
CA GLU A 501 11.56 7.59 18.87
C GLU A 501 11.09 8.55 17.78
N ALA A 502 11.44 9.84 17.90
CA ALA A 502 11.20 10.81 16.84
C ALA A 502 12.52 11.22 16.18
N ASN A 503 12.45 11.43 14.86
CA ASN A 503 13.50 12.06 14.09
C ASN A 503 13.89 13.41 14.72
N THR A 504 15.19 13.72 14.76
CA THR A 504 15.73 14.94 15.37
C THR A 504 15.13 16.21 14.78
N GLU A 505 14.99 16.29 13.46
CA GLU A 505 14.40 17.46 12.79
C GLU A 505 12.91 17.61 13.12
N SER A 506 12.20 16.48 13.25
CA SER A 506 10.81 16.46 13.68
C SER A 506 10.65 16.94 15.13
N LEU A 507 11.55 16.52 16.03
CA LEU A 507 11.54 16.99 17.42
C LEU A 507 11.76 18.49 17.51
N ILE A 508 12.72 19.04 16.75
CA ILE A 508 12.98 20.49 16.71
C ILE A 508 11.71 21.24 16.30
N ARG A 509 11.01 20.78 15.25
CA ARG A 509 9.73 21.36 14.83
C ARG A 509 8.65 21.21 15.90
N GLY A 510 8.53 20.03 16.50
CA GLY A 510 7.53 19.74 17.54
C GLY A 510 7.70 20.61 18.79
N THR A 511 8.92 20.77 19.29
CA THR A 511 9.21 21.63 20.46
C THR A 511 8.89 23.09 20.16
N GLY A 512 9.32 23.61 19.01
CA GLY A 512 9.01 24.99 18.62
C GLY A 512 7.52 25.26 18.48
N ASP A 513 6.75 24.27 18.03
CA ASP A 513 5.30 24.36 17.94
C ASP A 513 4.61 24.31 19.30
N MET A 514 5.05 23.45 20.22
CA MET A 514 4.49 23.42 21.58
C MET A 514 4.65 24.77 22.28
N ASP A 515 5.79 25.44 22.13
CA ASP A 515 5.99 26.80 22.64
C ASP A 515 4.99 27.80 22.03
N ARG A 516 4.76 27.69 20.71
CA ARG A 516 3.76 28.51 20.02
C ARG A 516 2.35 28.23 20.55
N VAL A 517 1.94 26.97 20.62
CA VAL A 517 0.63 26.51 21.09
C VAL A 517 0.39 26.97 22.54
N TYR A 518 1.40 26.90 23.41
CA TYR A 518 1.35 27.46 24.76
C TYR A 518 1.03 28.96 24.74
N MET A 519 1.74 29.75 23.93
CA MET A 519 1.54 31.20 23.83
C MET A 519 0.14 31.59 23.32
N PHE A 520 -0.44 30.80 22.42
CA PHE A 520 -1.80 31.05 21.88
C PHE A 520 -2.92 30.59 22.82
N SER A 521 -2.67 29.56 23.64
CA SER A 521 -3.65 29.05 24.61
C SER A 521 -3.78 29.89 25.89
N CYS A 522 -2.78 30.71 26.19
CA CYS A 522 -2.80 31.55 27.40
C CYS A 522 -3.80 32.71 27.21
N PRO A 523 -4.74 32.92 28.16
CA PRO A 523 -5.59 34.10 28.14
C PRO A 523 -4.73 35.37 28.19
N LYS A 524 -4.97 36.31 27.27
CA LYS A 524 -4.34 37.64 27.31
C LYS A 524 -4.93 38.54 28.38
#